data_AF-A0A4U0UNX3-F1
#
_entry.id   AF-A0A4U0UNX3-F1
#
_cell.length_a   1.000
_cell.length_b   1.000
_cell.length_c   1.000
_cell.angle_alpha   90.00
_cell.angle_beta   90.00
_cell.angle_gamma   90.00
#
_symmetry.space_group_name_H-M   'P 1'
#
loop_
_entity.id
_entity.type
_entity.pdbx_description
1 polymer ?
#
loop_
_entity_poly.entity_id
_entity_poly.type
_entity_poly.pdbx_seq_one_letter_code
_entity_poly.pdbx_strand_id
1 'polypeptide(L)'
;MPPRLHLLSRASTPTAHTTYIPLAPFLYPSITRIHVQQHQSRRSASILSQLSDTKGAYNKRIRVGRGPSSGYGKTSGRGHKGQKQHGKVPAGFNGGQTPDWVVSGTRGEKQHFNTQLSPINLNRIQHFLNAERLDPTQPITLRELARSRCLHGVARDGVKLLARGKEELTSAVHLVVSRASKEAIAAVEKAGGSVTTRYYTPFAVKKVLGGQMDAVHSLQSRIMLDIATNSEDSEGAEATEREAATATEIVADERRRYRFRLPDPTSRKDLEYYRDERHRGYLSHMVAEGKGPSLFFRTPGTTKLGKGKDGSAASKVKKVGGAEGGRVW
;
A
#
# COMPACT_ATOMS: atom_id res chain seq x y z
N MET A 1 -35.36 -11.01 15.12
CA MET A 1 -36.81 -10.82 15.33
C MET A 1 -37.02 -10.01 16.61
N PRO A 2 -37.89 -8.99 16.61
CA PRO A 2 -38.03 -8.02 17.71
C PRO A 2 -38.95 -8.55 18.84
N PRO A 3 -38.84 -8.03 20.09
CA PRO A 3 -39.74 -8.35 21.19
C PRO A 3 -41.06 -7.53 21.13
N ARG A 4 -42.18 -8.19 21.47
CA ARG A 4 -43.56 -7.69 21.39
C ARG A 4 -43.93 -6.80 22.59
N LEU A 5 -44.65 -5.72 22.30
CA LEU A 5 -45.25 -4.77 23.26
C LEU A 5 -46.54 -5.35 23.88
N HIS A 6 -46.78 -5.06 25.17
CA HIS A 6 -48.03 -5.39 25.87
C HIS A 6 -49.02 -4.23 25.81
N LEU A 7 -50.26 -4.54 25.43
CA LEU A 7 -51.39 -3.61 25.28
C LEU A 7 -51.98 -3.23 26.64
N LEU A 8 -52.33 -1.94 26.76
CA LEU A 8 -53.05 -1.32 27.88
C LEU A 8 -54.50 -1.80 27.93
N SER A 9 -55.00 -2.04 29.14
CA SER A 9 -56.44 -2.15 29.43
C SER A 9 -56.84 -1.06 30.42
N ARG A 10 -57.87 -0.31 30.02
CA ARG A 10 -58.46 0.84 30.69
C ARG A 10 -59.61 0.31 31.56
N ALA A 11 -59.67 0.70 32.83
CA ALA A 11 -60.86 0.49 33.65
C ALA A 11 -61.27 1.80 34.33
N SER A 12 -62.56 2.04 34.30
CA SER A 12 -63.30 3.28 34.55
C SER A 12 -63.48 3.62 36.04
N THR A 13 -63.60 4.91 36.30
CA THR A 13 -64.00 5.54 37.56
C THR A 13 -65.49 5.33 37.88
N PRO A 14 -65.86 5.43 39.16
CA PRO A 14 -67.12 6.06 39.52
C PRO A 14 -66.91 7.29 40.41
N THR A 15 -67.72 8.31 40.16
CA THR A 15 -67.88 9.54 40.93
C THR A 15 -68.75 9.31 42.16
N ALA A 16 -68.39 9.92 43.29
CA ALA A 16 -69.32 10.17 44.39
C ALA A 16 -68.96 11.54 45.04
N HIS A 17 -69.99 12.36 45.22
CA HIS A 17 -69.92 13.74 45.69
C HIS A 17 -70.08 13.84 47.22
N THR A 18 -69.36 14.82 47.79
CA THR A 18 -69.60 15.62 49.01
C THR A 18 -69.77 14.93 50.37
N THR A 19 -68.92 15.33 51.33
CA THR A 19 -69.32 16.26 52.41
C THR A 19 -68.08 17.00 52.92
N TYR A 20 -68.17 18.32 52.94
CA TYR A 20 -67.17 19.25 53.46
C TYR A 20 -67.54 19.57 54.91
N ILE A 21 -66.64 19.26 55.85
CA ILE A 21 -66.75 19.67 57.26
C ILE A 21 -65.47 20.45 57.59
N PRO A 22 -65.55 21.77 57.80
CA PRO A 22 -64.40 22.58 58.21
C PRO A 22 -64.37 22.69 59.73
N LEU A 23 -63.36 22.12 60.39
CA LEU A 23 -63.05 22.46 61.78
C LEU A 23 -61.54 22.65 61.97
N ALA A 24 -61.20 23.89 62.33
CA ALA A 24 -59.99 24.37 63.02
C ALA A 24 -58.67 24.56 62.21
N PRO A 25 -58.40 25.79 61.73
CA PRO A 25 -57.08 26.23 61.29
C PRO A 25 -56.30 26.85 62.45
N PHE A 26 -55.89 26.04 63.41
CA PHE A 26 -55.00 26.49 64.49
C PHE A 26 -54.09 25.31 64.84
N LEU A 27 -52.94 25.18 64.15
CA LEU A 27 -51.70 24.50 64.58
C LEU A 27 -50.68 24.33 63.41
N TYR A 28 -50.52 25.36 62.58
CA TYR A 28 -49.26 25.59 61.84
C TYR A 28 -48.66 26.87 62.42
N PRO A 29 -47.72 26.80 63.39
CA PRO A 29 -46.32 26.99 63.02
C PRO A 29 -45.31 26.39 64.02
N SER A 30 -44.63 25.29 63.69
CA SER A 30 -43.47 24.86 64.50
C SER A 30 -42.42 23.98 63.79
N ILE A 31 -42.48 23.80 62.46
CA ILE A 31 -41.49 22.98 61.73
C ILE A 31 -40.46 23.84 60.94
N THR A 32 -40.50 25.16 61.04
CA THR A 32 -39.49 26.05 60.40
C THR A 32 -38.24 26.31 61.26
N ARG A 33 -37.95 25.47 62.26
CA ARG A 33 -36.77 25.63 63.13
C ARG A 33 -35.93 24.36 63.35
N ILE A 34 -35.79 23.55 62.31
CA ILE A 34 -34.63 22.66 62.16
C ILE A 34 -33.93 23.06 60.86
N HIS A 35 -33.45 24.30 60.84
CA HIS A 35 -32.30 24.71 60.01
C HIS A 35 -31.05 24.05 60.64
N VAL A 36 -31.01 22.71 60.62
CA VAL A 36 -29.73 22.01 60.76
C VAL A 36 -29.04 22.23 59.44
N GLN A 37 -28.08 23.14 59.51
CA GLN A 37 -26.96 23.34 58.61
C GLN A 37 -26.26 21.99 58.39
N GLN A 38 -26.89 21.13 57.60
CA GLN A 38 -26.20 20.04 56.93
C GLN A 38 -25.36 20.73 55.85
N HIS A 39 -24.19 21.21 56.24
CA HIS A 39 -23.05 21.13 55.35
C HIS A 39 -22.96 19.65 54.96
N GLN A 40 -23.66 19.28 53.88
CA GLN A 40 -23.38 18.06 53.16
C GLN A 40 -21.92 18.22 52.75
N SER A 41 -21.03 17.67 53.55
CA SER A 41 -19.65 17.46 53.16
C SER A 41 -19.72 16.53 51.95
N ARG A 42 -19.89 17.10 50.77
CA ARG A 42 -19.63 16.43 49.51
C ARG A 42 -18.13 16.18 49.54
N ARG A 43 -17.73 15.06 50.16
CA ARG A 43 -16.40 14.51 49.95
C ARG A 43 -16.34 14.27 48.46
N SER A 44 -15.69 15.16 47.73
CA SER A 44 -15.40 14.98 46.31
C SER A 44 -14.49 13.75 46.23
N ALA A 45 -15.09 12.57 46.06
CA ALA A 45 -14.34 11.36 45.85
C ALA A 45 -13.47 11.56 44.61
N SER A 46 -12.19 11.24 44.72
CA SER A 46 -11.25 11.40 43.61
C SER A 46 -11.67 10.49 42.46
N ILE A 47 -11.77 11.03 41.24
CA ILE A 47 -12.11 10.29 40.03
C ILE A 47 -11.13 9.13 39.77
N LEU A 48 -9.88 9.27 40.24
CA LEU A 48 -8.85 8.22 40.16
C LEU A 48 -9.29 6.91 40.82
N SER A 49 -10.16 6.98 41.84
CA SER A 49 -10.66 5.80 42.55
C SER A 49 -11.79 5.06 41.83
N GLN A 50 -12.34 5.64 40.75
CA GLN A 50 -13.49 5.12 40.01
C GLN A 50 -13.17 4.81 38.55
N LEU A 51 -11.89 4.92 38.15
CA LEU A 51 -11.47 4.55 36.81
C LEU A 51 -11.54 3.02 36.65
N SER A 52 -12.24 2.58 35.61
CA SER A 52 -12.25 1.20 35.15
C SER A 52 -12.12 1.18 33.64
N ASP A 53 -11.53 0.12 33.11
CA ASP A 53 -11.49 -0.10 31.66
C ASP A 53 -12.91 -0.37 31.10
N THR A 54 -13.02 -0.35 29.78
CA THR A 54 -14.24 -0.67 29.05
C THR A 54 -14.74 -2.07 29.36
N LYS A 55 -16.07 -2.22 29.44
CA LYS A 55 -16.71 -3.51 29.71
C LYS A 55 -16.33 -4.52 28.60
N GLY A 56 -15.65 -5.60 28.99
CA GLY A 56 -15.16 -6.63 28.06
C GLY A 56 -13.65 -6.60 27.79
N ALA A 57 -12.94 -5.56 28.23
CA ALA A 57 -11.47 -5.54 28.20
C ALA A 57 -10.87 -6.64 29.10
N TYR A 58 -11.53 -6.95 30.21
CA TYR A 58 -11.12 -8.01 31.14
C TYR A 58 -11.99 -9.25 31.05
N ASN A 59 -11.32 -10.38 30.81
CA ASN A 59 -11.92 -11.71 30.91
C ASN A 59 -11.51 -12.39 32.23
N LYS A 60 -12.42 -13.21 32.79
CA LYS A 60 -12.15 -13.94 34.04
C LYS A 60 -10.98 -14.90 33.84
N ARG A 61 -9.89 -14.69 34.58
CA ARG A 61 -8.75 -15.63 34.62
C ARG A 61 -9.18 -16.95 35.25
N ILE A 62 -8.94 -18.05 34.54
CA ILE A 62 -9.16 -19.40 35.06
C ILE A 62 -8.00 -19.76 36.00
N ARG A 63 -8.32 -20.05 37.27
CA ARG A 63 -7.37 -20.50 38.29
C ARG A 63 -7.64 -21.97 38.59
N VAL A 64 -6.78 -22.84 38.08
CA VAL A 64 -6.93 -24.30 38.21
C VAL A 64 -6.55 -24.80 39.62
N GLY A 65 -7.14 -25.91 40.06
CA GLY A 65 -6.82 -26.52 41.35
C GLY A 65 -7.29 -25.71 42.56
N ARG A 66 -8.47 -25.09 42.48
CA ARG A 66 -9.05 -24.24 43.54
C ARG A 66 -10.45 -24.71 43.96
N GLY A 67 -10.53 -25.96 44.43
CA GLY A 67 -11.77 -26.56 44.91
C GLY A 67 -12.71 -27.06 43.80
N PRO A 68 -13.65 -27.96 44.11
CA PRO A 68 -14.48 -28.62 43.09
C PRO A 68 -15.47 -27.67 42.40
N SER A 69 -16.05 -26.73 43.14
CA SER A 69 -17.04 -25.77 42.60
C SER A 69 -16.46 -24.80 41.56
N SER A 70 -15.12 -24.64 41.50
CA SER A 70 -14.46 -23.81 40.49
C SER A 70 -14.58 -24.33 39.05
N GLY A 71 -15.03 -25.57 38.84
CA GLY A 71 -15.07 -26.25 37.54
C GLY A 71 -13.72 -26.82 37.08
N TYR A 72 -12.62 -26.41 37.70
CA TYR A 72 -11.26 -26.87 37.42
C TYR A 72 -10.56 -27.46 38.67
N GLY A 73 -11.34 -28.01 39.59
CA GLY A 73 -10.84 -28.73 40.77
C GLY A 73 -10.33 -30.15 40.45
N LYS A 74 -9.66 -30.78 41.42
CA LYS A 74 -9.14 -32.17 41.40
C LYS A 74 -8.13 -32.47 40.28
N THR A 75 -8.54 -32.42 39.01
CA THR A 75 -7.72 -32.74 37.82
C THR A 75 -7.11 -31.51 37.16
N SER A 76 -7.53 -30.29 37.52
CA SER A 76 -7.03 -29.04 36.93
C SER A 76 -7.14 -29.00 35.39
N GLY A 77 -8.12 -29.71 34.82
CA GLY A 77 -8.31 -29.81 33.37
C GLY A 77 -7.36 -30.77 32.63
N ARG A 78 -6.59 -31.61 33.35
CA ARG A 78 -5.61 -32.52 32.76
C ARG A 78 -6.13 -33.95 32.46
N GLY A 79 -7.37 -34.26 32.81
CA GLY A 79 -7.93 -35.61 32.68
C GLY A 79 -7.45 -36.58 33.78
N HIS A 80 -7.36 -37.88 33.46
CA HIS A 80 -7.03 -38.95 34.41
C HIS A 80 -5.91 -39.88 33.91
N LYS A 81 -4.90 -40.10 34.76
CA LYS A 81 -3.83 -41.11 34.70
C LYS A 81 -3.15 -41.27 33.33
N GLY A 82 -3.05 -40.21 32.54
CA GLY A 82 -2.39 -40.20 31.23
C GLY A 82 -1.03 -39.50 31.26
N GLN A 83 -0.18 -39.74 30.25
CA GLN A 83 1.14 -39.12 30.16
C GLN A 83 1.09 -37.58 30.20
N LYS A 84 0.08 -36.94 29.58
CA LYS A 84 -0.14 -35.48 29.63
C LYS A 84 -0.52 -34.94 31.01
N GLN A 85 -0.95 -35.81 31.94
CA GLN A 85 -1.19 -35.43 33.33
C GLN A 85 0.13 -35.45 34.13
N HIS A 86 0.89 -36.56 34.01
CA HIS A 86 2.12 -36.81 34.77
C HIS A 86 3.32 -36.02 34.25
N GLY A 87 3.34 -35.69 32.96
CA GLY A 87 4.45 -34.99 32.32
C GLY A 87 4.02 -34.20 31.08
N LYS A 88 4.89 -34.16 30.07
CA LYS A 88 4.68 -33.42 28.82
C LYS A 88 4.85 -34.36 27.64
N VAL A 89 3.99 -34.19 26.64
CA VAL A 89 4.18 -34.74 25.29
C VAL A 89 4.45 -33.56 24.35
N PRO A 90 5.46 -33.62 23.47
CA PRO A 90 5.72 -32.57 22.50
C PRO A 90 4.48 -32.28 21.64
N ALA A 91 4.23 -30.99 21.36
CA ALA A 91 3.21 -30.60 20.41
C ALA A 91 3.65 -31.04 19.01
N GLY A 92 2.83 -31.84 18.33
CA GLY A 92 3.16 -32.43 17.02
C GLY A 92 3.69 -33.87 17.06
N PHE A 93 3.65 -34.55 18.21
CA PHE A 93 3.97 -35.99 18.28
C PHE A 93 2.78 -36.85 17.80
N ASN A 94 2.98 -37.61 16.73
CA ASN A 94 1.95 -38.45 16.09
C ASN A 94 1.85 -39.87 16.68
N GLY A 95 2.36 -40.12 17.89
CA GLY A 95 2.21 -41.42 18.56
C GLY A 95 3.11 -42.55 18.06
N GLY A 96 4.11 -42.23 17.21
CA GLY A 96 5.03 -43.20 16.62
C GLY A 96 4.96 -43.29 15.10
N GLN A 97 3.90 -42.74 14.49
CA GLN A 97 3.83 -42.56 13.04
C GLN A 97 4.86 -41.52 12.57
N THR A 98 5.37 -41.69 11.34
CA THR A 98 6.21 -40.69 10.68
C THR A 98 5.49 -39.35 10.62
N PRO A 99 6.15 -38.23 10.96
CA PRO A 99 5.48 -36.95 11.03
C PRO A 99 5.22 -36.38 9.63
N ASP A 100 4.12 -35.62 9.49
CA ASP A 100 3.63 -35.16 8.18
C ASP A 100 4.65 -34.35 7.39
N TRP A 101 5.47 -33.52 8.06
CA TRP A 101 6.52 -32.70 7.43
C TRP A 101 7.69 -33.53 6.88
N VAL A 102 7.87 -34.77 7.35
CA VAL A 102 8.81 -35.74 6.78
C VAL A 102 8.14 -36.47 5.61
N VAL A 103 6.87 -36.86 5.75
CA VAL A 103 6.12 -37.55 4.68
C VAL A 103 5.97 -36.67 3.44
N SER A 104 5.62 -35.39 3.62
CA SER A 104 5.45 -34.44 2.50
C SER A 104 6.79 -33.92 1.95
N GLY A 105 7.84 -33.98 2.76
CA GLY A 105 9.11 -33.28 2.50
C GLY A 105 8.97 -31.75 2.50
N THR A 106 10.10 -31.05 2.41
CA THR A 106 10.12 -29.60 2.19
C THR A 106 10.11 -29.32 0.69
N ARG A 107 9.14 -28.53 0.22
CA ARG A 107 9.01 -28.17 -1.19
C ARG A 107 9.55 -26.77 -1.48
N GLY A 108 10.46 -26.69 -2.45
CA GLY A 108 11.01 -25.43 -2.97
C GLY A 108 12.06 -24.80 -2.07
N GLU A 109 12.59 -23.68 -2.53
CA GLU A 109 13.63 -22.90 -1.84
C GLU A 109 13.17 -21.46 -1.62
N LYS A 110 13.65 -20.85 -0.53
CA LYS A 110 13.37 -19.44 -0.25
C LYS A 110 14.28 -18.56 -1.12
N GLN A 111 13.71 -17.87 -2.09
CA GLN A 111 14.44 -16.91 -2.91
C GLN A 111 14.72 -15.61 -2.13
N HIS A 112 15.99 -15.38 -1.79
CA HIS A 112 16.45 -14.20 -1.03
C HIS A 112 16.54 -12.93 -1.87
N PHE A 113 16.80 -13.07 -3.18
CA PHE A 113 17.00 -11.95 -4.11
C PHE A 113 15.71 -11.54 -4.86
N ASN A 114 14.54 -11.84 -4.28
CA ASN A 114 13.28 -11.45 -4.90
C ASN A 114 12.99 -9.97 -4.62
N THR A 115 12.59 -9.25 -5.67
CA THR A 115 12.22 -7.83 -5.58
C THR A 115 10.88 -7.69 -4.86
N GLN A 116 10.86 -6.99 -3.72
CA GLN A 116 9.68 -6.71 -2.93
C GLN A 116 9.16 -5.30 -3.23
N LEU A 117 8.06 -5.24 -3.99
CA LEU A 117 7.41 -3.99 -4.38
C LEU A 117 6.07 -3.83 -3.67
N SER A 118 5.77 -2.62 -3.19
CA SER A 118 4.46 -2.28 -2.66
C SER A 118 3.44 -2.22 -3.81
N PRO A 119 2.36 -3.01 -3.77
CA PRO A 119 1.32 -2.92 -4.78
C PRO A 119 0.48 -1.65 -4.58
N ILE A 120 0.26 -0.89 -5.64
CA ILE A 120 -0.70 0.22 -5.68
C ILE A 120 -1.67 -0.01 -6.84
N ASN A 121 -2.96 0.21 -6.59
CA ASN A 121 -4.02 0.01 -7.57
C ASN A 121 -4.57 1.35 -8.08
N LEU A 122 -5.07 1.36 -9.31
CA LEU A 122 -5.65 2.56 -9.94
C LEU A 122 -6.88 3.10 -9.21
N ASN A 123 -7.80 2.24 -8.76
CA ASN A 123 -8.97 2.67 -7.99
C ASN A 123 -8.61 3.48 -6.74
N ARG A 124 -7.53 3.09 -6.07
CA ARG A 124 -7.05 3.77 -4.88
C ARG A 124 -6.45 5.13 -5.21
N ILE A 125 -5.72 5.25 -6.32
CA ILE A 125 -5.19 6.52 -6.79
C ILE A 125 -6.36 7.46 -7.12
N GLN A 126 -7.35 7.00 -7.87
CA GLN A 126 -8.54 7.80 -8.21
C GLN A 126 -9.29 8.27 -6.95
N HIS A 127 -9.48 7.38 -5.97
CA HIS A 127 -10.13 7.75 -4.71
C HIS A 127 -9.39 8.90 -4.00
N PHE A 128 -8.06 8.89 -4.00
CA PHE A 128 -7.27 9.95 -3.37
C PHE A 128 -7.24 11.24 -4.19
N LEU A 129 -7.34 11.16 -5.52
CA LEU A 129 -7.52 12.34 -6.38
C LEU A 129 -8.87 13.01 -6.11
N ASN A 130 -9.95 12.21 -6.04
CA ASN A 130 -11.29 12.71 -5.73
C ASN A 130 -11.38 13.33 -4.33
N ALA A 131 -10.57 12.84 -3.39
CA ALA A 131 -10.46 13.40 -2.04
C ALA A 131 -9.50 14.61 -1.96
N GLU A 132 -8.96 15.08 -3.09
CA GLU A 132 -8.02 16.20 -3.19
C GLU A 132 -6.74 16.01 -2.34
N ARG A 133 -6.36 14.76 -2.09
CA ARG A 133 -5.16 14.40 -1.32
C ARG A 133 -3.94 14.16 -2.19
N LEU A 134 -4.15 13.94 -3.48
CA LEU A 134 -3.12 13.96 -4.49
C LEU A 134 -3.46 15.03 -5.52
N ASP A 135 -2.42 15.73 -5.95
CA ASP A 135 -2.50 16.71 -7.02
C ASP A 135 -2.20 16.00 -8.36
N PRO A 136 -3.14 15.99 -9.33
CA PRO A 136 -2.91 15.40 -10.64
C PRO A 136 -2.01 16.26 -11.55
N THR A 137 -1.80 17.55 -11.24
CA THR A 137 -1.02 18.46 -12.09
C THR A 137 0.49 18.18 -12.01
N GLN A 138 0.94 17.64 -10.89
CA GLN A 138 2.34 17.30 -10.64
C GLN A 138 2.60 15.80 -10.87
N PRO A 139 3.85 15.42 -11.20
CA PRO A 139 4.20 14.02 -11.33
C PRO A 139 4.06 13.29 -10.00
N ILE A 140 3.23 12.24 -9.99
CA ILE A 140 2.97 11.41 -8.83
C ILE A 140 4.10 10.39 -8.69
N THR A 141 5.03 10.71 -7.80
CA THR A 141 6.22 9.88 -7.50
C THR A 141 6.05 9.03 -6.23
N LEU A 142 7.03 8.20 -5.90
CA LEU A 142 7.04 7.41 -4.66
C LEU A 142 6.90 8.29 -3.41
N ARG A 143 7.49 9.50 -3.44
CA ARG A 143 7.43 10.45 -2.32
C ARG A 143 6.00 10.97 -2.14
N GLU A 144 5.35 11.38 -3.22
CA GLU A 144 3.98 11.90 -3.15
C GLU A 144 2.97 10.82 -2.77
N LEU A 145 3.14 9.58 -3.27
CA LEU A 145 2.33 8.43 -2.87
C LEU A 145 2.46 8.11 -1.37
N ALA A 146 3.66 8.27 -0.80
CA ALA A 146 3.89 8.05 0.63
C ALA A 146 3.40 9.23 1.48
N ARG A 147 3.65 10.47 1.05
CA ARG A 147 3.28 11.70 1.75
C ARG A 147 1.75 11.86 1.83
N SER A 148 1.06 11.61 0.73
CA SER A 148 -0.41 11.59 0.68
C SER A 148 -1.03 10.47 1.53
N ARG A 149 -0.24 9.49 1.98
CA ARG A 149 -0.68 8.24 2.62
C ARG A 149 -1.57 7.38 1.72
N CYS A 150 -1.47 7.57 0.40
CA CYS A 150 -2.04 6.62 -0.55
C CYS A 150 -1.40 5.25 -0.32
N LEU A 151 -0.09 5.18 -0.08
CA LEU A 151 0.57 3.96 0.41
C LEU A 151 0.92 4.04 1.89
N HIS A 152 0.61 2.98 2.64
CA HIS A 152 1.01 2.83 4.05
C HIS A 152 2.44 2.26 4.11
N GLY A 153 3.40 3.10 3.73
CA GLY A 153 4.80 2.71 3.61
C GLY A 153 5.15 2.10 2.26
N VAL A 154 6.40 2.32 1.84
CA VAL A 154 6.96 1.76 0.62
C VAL A 154 7.83 0.57 1.00
N ALA A 155 7.66 -0.56 0.29
CA ALA A 155 8.47 -1.74 0.44
C ALA A 155 9.93 -1.44 0.08
N ARG A 156 10.82 -2.39 0.39
CA ARG A 156 12.27 -2.21 0.24
C ARG A 156 12.67 -1.74 -1.16
N ASP A 157 12.07 -2.30 -2.21
CA ASP A 157 12.52 -2.06 -3.58
C ASP A 157 11.64 -1.08 -4.37
N GLY A 158 10.60 -0.52 -3.74
CA GLY A 158 9.75 0.51 -4.35
C GLY A 158 8.29 0.10 -4.54
N VAL A 159 7.68 0.57 -5.63
CA VAL A 159 6.21 0.51 -5.85
C VAL A 159 5.90 -0.12 -7.20
N LYS A 160 4.89 -1.01 -7.24
CA LYS A 160 4.34 -1.59 -8.46
C LYS A 160 2.89 -1.14 -8.69
N LEU A 161 2.64 -0.52 -9.84
CA LEU A 161 1.30 -0.12 -10.27
C LEU A 161 0.51 -1.30 -10.86
N LEU A 162 -0.72 -1.48 -10.40
CA LEU A 162 -1.63 -2.57 -10.74
C LEU A 162 -2.99 -2.01 -11.20
N ALA A 163 -3.68 -2.78 -12.05
CA ALA A 163 -4.84 -2.31 -12.82
C ALA A 163 -6.21 -2.53 -12.14
N ARG A 164 -6.27 -2.79 -10.83
CA ARG A 164 -7.57 -2.99 -10.17
C ARG A 164 -8.38 -1.69 -10.21
N GLY A 165 -9.63 -1.79 -10.70
CA GLY A 165 -10.53 -0.66 -10.96
C GLY A 165 -10.03 0.29 -12.04
N LYS A 166 -9.44 -0.27 -13.11
CA LYS A 166 -9.02 0.47 -14.31
C LYS A 166 -10.14 1.28 -14.99
N GLU A 167 -11.39 0.88 -14.82
CA GLU A 167 -12.56 1.55 -15.40
C GLU A 167 -12.95 2.83 -14.65
N GLU A 168 -12.57 2.94 -13.38
CA GLU A 168 -12.88 4.10 -12.52
C GLU A 168 -11.90 5.26 -12.75
N LEU A 169 -10.75 4.99 -13.39
CA LEU A 169 -9.74 6.00 -13.65
C LEU A 169 -10.22 6.97 -14.74
N THR A 170 -10.50 8.20 -14.34
CA THR A 170 -11.01 9.26 -15.23
C THR A 170 -10.05 10.43 -15.33
N SER A 171 -9.23 10.65 -14.29
CA SER A 171 -8.25 11.72 -14.26
C SER A 171 -7.02 11.38 -15.12
N ALA A 172 -6.50 12.36 -15.85
CA ALA A 172 -5.18 12.27 -16.48
C ALA A 172 -4.10 12.39 -15.39
N VAL A 173 -3.21 11.41 -15.32
CA VAL A 173 -2.20 11.32 -14.25
C VAL A 173 -0.83 10.97 -14.82
N HIS A 174 0.20 11.66 -14.36
CA HIS A 174 1.60 11.37 -14.68
C HIS A 174 2.25 10.59 -13.54
N LEU A 175 2.43 9.28 -13.70
CA LEU A 175 2.92 8.37 -12.66
C LEU A 175 4.38 7.98 -12.88
N VAL A 176 5.22 8.21 -11.87
CA VAL A 176 6.60 7.68 -11.81
C VAL A 176 6.70 6.62 -10.73
N VAL A 177 6.78 5.36 -11.14
CA VAL A 177 6.76 4.18 -10.25
C VAL A 177 7.91 3.24 -10.56
N SER A 178 8.15 2.23 -9.72
CA SER A 178 9.26 1.29 -9.98
C SER A 178 8.92 0.29 -11.07
N ARG A 179 7.71 -0.27 -11.02
CA ARG A 179 7.19 -1.17 -12.07
C ARG A 179 5.70 -0.91 -12.30
N ALA A 180 5.20 -1.32 -13.46
CA ALA A 180 3.76 -1.26 -13.75
C ALA A 180 3.28 -2.53 -14.46
N SER A 181 2.03 -2.89 -14.24
CA SER A 181 1.34 -3.94 -15.01
C SER A 181 0.94 -3.41 -16.39
N LYS A 182 0.99 -4.27 -17.42
CA LYS A 182 0.61 -3.91 -18.80
C LYS A 182 -0.80 -3.30 -18.88
N GLU A 183 -1.75 -3.89 -18.16
CA GLU A 183 -3.12 -3.37 -18.09
C GLU A 183 -3.21 -2.00 -17.43
N ALA A 184 -2.37 -1.74 -16.41
CA ALA A 184 -2.39 -0.44 -15.73
C ALA A 184 -1.80 0.65 -16.62
N ILE A 185 -0.73 0.36 -17.37
CA ILE A 185 -0.15 1.28 -18.34
C ILE A 185 -1.20 1.66 -19.38
N ALA A 186 -1.86 0.66 -19.98
CA ALA A 186 -2.89 0.90 -20.99
C ALA A 186 -4.09 1.70 -20.45
N ALA A 187 -4.50 1.47 -19.21
CA ALA A 187 -5.59 2.21 -18.58
C ALA A 187 -5.23 3.67 -18.30
N VAL A 188 -4.01 3.95 -17.82
CA VAL A 188 -3.53 5.31 -17.57
C VAL A 188 -3.37 6.08 -18.88
N GLU A 189 -2.81 5.46 -19.92
CA GLU A 189 -2.69 6.06 -21.24
C GLU A 189 -4.06 6.33 -21.88
N LYS A 190 -5.04 5.43 -21.70
CA LYS A 190 -6.42 5.64 -22.16
C LYS A 190 -7.07 6.84 -21.47
N ALA A 191 -6.76 7.08 -20.20
CA ALA A 191 -7.21 8.25 -19.45
C ALA A 191 -6.43 9.54 -19.80
N GLY A 192 -5.49 9.49 -20.76
CA GLY A 192 -4.67 10.64 -21.16
C GLY A 192 -3.49 10.93 -20.23
N GLY A 193 -3.18 10.02 -19.31
CA GLY A 193 -2.02 10.11 -18.43
C GLY A 193 -0.74 9.53 -19.05
N SER A 194 0.37 9.59 -18.31
CA SER A 194 1.62 8.94 -18.68
C SER A 194 2.17 8.10 -17.53
N VAL A 195 2.87 7.02 -17.85
CA VAL A 195 3.54 6.16 -16.87
C VAL A 195 5.01 6.06 -17.24
N THR A 196 5.89 6.30 -16.28
CA THR A 196 7.33 6.07 -16.40
C THR A 196 7.77 5.09 -15.31
N THR A 197 8.43 4.00 -15.71
CA THR A 197 9.02 3.06 -14.76
C THR A 197 10.50 3.42 -14.52
N ARG A 198 10.86 3.60 -13.24
CA ARG A 198 12.18 4.06 -12.81
C ARG A 198 12.83 3.08 -11.84
N TYR A 199 14.14 2.86 -11.98
CA TYR A 199 14.88 1.99 -11.06
C TYR A 199 15.12 2.66 -9.71
N TYR A 200 14.97 1.89 -8.63
CA TYR A 200 15.32 2.31 -7.27
C TYR A 200 16.02 1.17 -6.53
N THR A 201 16.93 1.54 -5.62
CA THR A 201 17.50 0.65 -4.61
C THR A 201 16.86 0.90 -3.24
N PRO A 202 16.98 -0.02 -2.28
CA PRO A 202 16.46 0.22 -0.92
C PRO A 202 17.01 1.47 -0.24
N PHE A 203 18.28 1.80 -0.50
CA PHE A 203 18.87 3.05 -0.06
C PHE A 203 18.20 4.25 -0.73
N ALA A 204 18.03 4.20 -2.06
CA ALA A 204 17.40 5.26 -2.83
C ALA A 204 15.97 5.52 -2.36
N VAL A 205 15.14 4.49 -2.18
CA VAL A 205 13.76 4.62 -1.68
C VAL A 205 13.76 5.38 -0.35
N LYS A 206 14.60 4.98 0.60
CA LYS A 206 14.69 5.67 1.92
C LYS A 206 15.09 7.13 1.78
N LYS A 207 16.03 7.46 0.88
CA LYS A 207 16.51 8.83 0.68
C LYS A 207 15.53 9.71 -0.08
N VAL A 208 14.84 9.17 -1.08
CA VAL A 208 13.76 9.84 -1.82
C VAL A 208 12.62 10.19 -0.88
N LEU A 209 12.19 9.24 -0.04
CA LEU A 209 11.15 9.49 0.96
C LEU A 209 11.56 10.56 1.98
N GLY A 210 12.85 10.62 2.33
CA GLY A 210 13.42 11.66 3.19
C GLY A 210 13.70 12.99 2.50
N GLY A 211 13.42 13.14 1.20
CA GLY A 211 13.70 14.36 0.43
C GLY A 211 15.19 14.67 0.23
N GLN A 212 16.07 13.70 0.43
CA GLN A 212 17.53 13.87 0.29
C GLN A 212 18.06 13.48 -1.10
N MET A 213 17.18 12.98 -1.97
CA MET A 213 17.48 12.46 -3.31
C MET A 213 16.29 12.77 -4.22
N ASP A 214 16.55 13.02 -5.52
CA ASP A 214 15.51 13.16 -6.54
C ASP A 214 14.74 11.85 -6.71
N ALA A 215 13.42 11.95 -6.89
CA ALA A 215 12.55 10.82 -7.13
C ALA A 215 12.53 10.36 -8.60
N VAL A 216 12.88 11.22 -9.56
CA VAL A 216 12.64 10.96 -10.99
C VAL A 216 13.95 10.85 -11.78
N HIS A 217 14.79 11.87 -11.70
CA HIS A 217 15.93 12.02 -12.60
C HIS A 217 17.21 11.42 -11.98
N SER A 218 18.02 10.75 -12.79
CA SER A 218 19.46 10.61 -12.51
C SER A 218 20.24 11.73 -13.17
N LEU A 219 21.50 11.89 -12.76
CA LEU A 219 22.46 12.81 -13.38
C LEU A 219 22.46 12.73 -14.90
N GLN A 220 22.56 11.52 -15.44
CA GLN A 220 22.69 11.34 -16.88
C GLN A 220 21.41 11.76 -17.61
N SER A 221 20.23 11.45 -17.06
CA SER A 221 18.97 11.90 -17.64
C SER A 221 18.79 13.42 -17.57
N ARG A 222 19.27 14.09 -16.51
CA ARG A 222 19.23 15.55 -16.40
C ARG A 222 20.18 16.22 -17.39
N ILE A 223 21.42 15.74 -17.46
CA ILE A 223 22.39 16.21 -18.45
C ILE A 223 21.82 16.08 -19.86
N MET A 224 21.24 14.94 -20.23
CA MET A 224 20.65 14.77 -21.57
C MET A 224 19.44 15.67 -21.82
N LEU A 225 18.57 15.88 -20.82
CA LEU A 225 17.39 16.74 -20.95
C LEU A 225 17.80 18.22 -21.12
N ASP A 226 18.79 18.67 -20.35
CA ASP A 226 19.31 20.03 -20.43
C ASP A 226 20.13 20.24 -21.70
N ILE A 227 20.88 19.25 -22.18
CA ILE A 227 21.51 19.31 -23.51
C ILE A 227 20.40 19.43 -24.58
N ALA A 228 19.38 18.57 -24.56
CA ALA A 228 18.31 18.57 -25.56
C ALA A 228 17.52 19.89 -25.60
N THR A 229 17.36 20.58 -24.46
CA THR A 229 16.68 21.88 -24.39
C THR A 229 17.56 23.05 -24.84
N ASN A 230 18.88 22.92 -24.76
CA ASN A 230 19.83 23.96 -25.14
C ASN A 230 20.50 23.71 -26.51
N SER A 231 20.32 22.54 -27.11
CA SER A 231 21.00 22.10 -28.35
C SER A 231 20.27 22.49 -29.64
N GLU A 232 19.26 23.36 -29.61
CA GLU A 232 18.51 23.70 -30.82
C GLU A 232 19.32 24.54 -31.85
N ASP A 233 20.48 25.13 -31.49
CA ASP A 233 21.11 26.18 -32.33
C ASP A 233 22.63 26.08 -32.63
N SER A 234 23.36 24.98 -32.43
CA SER A 234 24.77 24.95 -32.88
C SER A 234 25.39 23.57 -33.15
N GLU A 235 25.82 23.34 -34.39
CA GLU A 235 26.70 22.23 -34.77
C GLU A 235 28.18 22.70 -34.75
N GLY A 236 29.05 22.05 -33.96
CA GLY A 236 30.51 22.34 -33.97
C GLY A 236 31.24 21.95 -32.68
N ALA A 237 32.58 22.12 -32.66
CA ALA A 237 33.42 21.83 -31.48
C ALA A 237 33.11 22.75 -30.27
N GLU A 238 32.58 23.94 -30.51
CA GLU A 238 32.08 24.83 -29.44
C GLU A 238 30.84 24.26 -28.73
N ALA A 239 30.04 23.43 -29.41
CA ALA A 239 28.88 22.78 -28.79
C ALA A 239 29.32 21.77 -27.73
N THR A 240 30.39 21.01 -27.97
CA THR A 240 30.91 20.04 -26.99
C THR A 240 31.47 20.70 -25.73
N GLU A 241 32.09 21.88 -25.84
CA GLU A 241 32.57 22.63 -24.67
C GLU A 241 31.41 23.27 -23.90
N ARG A 242 30.40 23.79 -24.59
CA ARG A 242 29.17 24.32 -23.97
C ARG A 242 28.41 23.22 -23.25
N GLU A 243 28.18 22.07 -23.87
CA GLU A 243 27.56 20.89 -23.25
C GLU A 243 28.28 20.43 -21.98
N ALA A 244 29.62 20.45 -22.00
CA ALA A 244 30.43 20.15 -20.83
C ALA A 244 30.24 21.20 -19.72
N ALA A 245 30.17 22.48 -20.06
CA ALA A 245 29.87 23.55 -19.09
C ALA A 245 28.47 23.39 -18.49
N THR A 246 27.43 23.17 -19.30
CA THR A 246 26.06 22.92 -18.81
C THR A 246 26.03 21.71 -17.87
N ALA A 247 26.72 20.62 -18.21
CA ALA A 247 26.82 19.44 -17.37
C ALA A 247 27.44 19.76 -15.99
N THR A 248 28.47 20.62 -15.93
CA THR A 248 29.08 21.02 -14.65
C THR A 248 28.14 21.85 -13.78
N GLU A 249 27.35 22.74 -14.38
CA GLU A 249 26.37 23.57 -13.66
C GLU A 249 25.23 22.73 -13.08
N ILE A 250 24.70 21.78 -13.85
CA ILE A 250 23.66 20.83 -13.41
C ILE A 250 24.16 20.02 -12.21
N VAL A 251 25.38 19.52 -12.30
CA VAL A 251 26.02 18.77 -11.20
C VAL A 251 26.16 19.64 -9.95
N ALA A 252 26.47 20.94 -10.11
CA ALA A 252 26.56 21.88 -9.00
C ALA A 252 25.19 22.18 -8.38
N ASP A 253 24.15 22.39 -9.20
CA ASP A 253 22.79 22.64 -8.73
C ASP A 253 22.18 21.41 -8.04
N GLU A 254 22.35 20.21 -8.59
CA GLU A 254 21.94 18.97 -7.92
C GLU A 254 22.58 18.81 -6.55
N ARG A 255 23.88 19.09 -6.42
CA ARG A 255 24.59 19.02 -5.13
C ARG A 255 24.06 20.03 -4.11
N ARG A 256 23.47 21.14 -4.56
CA ARG A 256 22.79 22.11 -3.69
C ARG A 256 21.42 21.60 -3.25
N ARG A 257 20.65 20.98 -4.16
CA ARG A 257 19.28 20.51 -3.89
C ARG A 257 19.23 19.19 -3.11
N TYR A 258 20.08 18.23 -3.49
CA TYR A 258 20.06 16.87 -2.98
C TYR A 258 21.43 16.42 -2.50
N ARG A 259 21.45 15.70 -1.36
CA ARG A 259 22.69 15.15 -0.80
C ARG A 259 23.15 13.89 -1.52
N PHE A 260 22.21 13.10 -2.04
CA PHE A 260 22.50 11.82 -2.69
C PHE A 260 21.90 11.77 -4.10
N ARG A 261 22.56 11.01 -4.97
CA ARG A 261 22.17 10.81 -6.37
C ARG A 261 21.35 9.54 -6.55
N LEU A 262 20.37 9.59 -7.43
CA LEU A 262 19.56 8.42 -7.79
C LEU A 262 20.41 7.43 -8.62
N PRO A 263 20.53 6.16 -8.21
CA PRO A 263 21.35 5.18 -8.92
C PRO A 263 20.65 4.64 -10.17
N ASP A 264 21.44 4.25 -11.15
CA ASP A 264 21.00 3.51 -12.34
C ASP A 264 21.25 1.99 -12.17
N PRO A 265 20.52 1.13 -12.90
CA PRO A 265 20.59 -0.31 -12.72
C PRO A 265 21.94 -0.86 -13.19
N THR A 266 22.53 -1.74 -12.40
CA THR A 266 23.79 -2.42 -12.74
C THR A 266 23.54 -3.84 -13.26
N SER A 267 22.48 -4.49 -12.80
CA SER A 267 22.19 -5.88 -13.17
C SER A 267 21.66 -5.93 -14.61
N ARG A 268 22.08 -6.96 -15.38
CA ARG A 268 21.57 -7.19 -16.75
C ARG A 268 20.04 -7.24 -16.78
N LYS A 269 19.43 -7.94 -15.83
CA LYS A 269 17.97 -8.11 -15.74
C LYS A 269 17.25 -6.78 -15.54
N ASP A 270 17.76 -5.91 -14.66
CA ASP A 270 17.14 -4.61 -14.43
C ASP A 270 17.38 -3.67 -15.61
N LEU A 271 18.58 -3.67 -16.20
CA LEU A 271 18.87 -2.90 -17.42
C LEU A 271 17.91 -3.26 -18.55
N GLU A 272 17.73 -4.55 -18.85
CA GLU A 272 16.80 -5.00 -19.90
C GLU A 272 15.34 -4.63 -19.57
N TYR A 273 14.95 -4.64 -18.29
CA TYR A 273 13.60 -4.25 -17.88
C TYR A 273 13.30 -2.77 -18.16
N TYR A 274 14.20 -1.86 -17.75
CA TYR A 274 14.00 -0.41 -17.92
C TYR A 274 14.38 0.11 -19.32
N ARG A 275 14.98 -0.73 -20.16
CA ARG A 275 15.20 -0.43 -21.59
C ARG A 275 14.02 -0.83 -22.47
N ASP A 276 13.10 -1.65 -21.98
CA ASP A 276 11.94 -2.08 -22.75
C ASP A 276 10.85 -0.99 -22.76
N GLU A 277 10.49 -0.54 -23.97
CA GLU A 277 9.39 0.41 -24.19
C GLU A 277 8.06 -0.12 -23.66
N ARG A 278 7.84 -1.44 -23.66
CA ARG A 278 6.58 -2.06 -23.19
C ARG A 278 6.33 -1.81 -21.70
N HIS A 279 7.39 -1.64 -20.92
CA HIS A 279 7.30 -1.31 -19.50
C HIS A 279 7.33 0.20 -19.25
N ARG A 280 7.44 1.02 -20.30
CA ARG A 280 7.70 2.47 -20.22
C ARG A 280 8.92 2.77 -19.37
N GLY A 281 9.96 1.97 -19.56
CA GLY A 281 11.21 2.12 -18.83
C GLY A 281 11.92 3.41 -19.24
N TYR A 282 12.44 4.14 -18.27
CA TYR A 282 13.10 5.42 -18.50
C TYR A 282 14.36 5.34 -19.41
N LEU A 283 14.92 4.15 -19.64
CA LEU A 283 16.08 3.91 -20.52
C LEU A 283 15.67 3.46 -21.94
N SER A 284 14.38 3.43 -22.26
CA SER A 284 13.91 2.90 -23.54
C SER A 284 14.39 3.69 -24.75
N HIS A 285 14.54 5.01 -24.59
CA HIS A 285 15.06 5.92 -25.62
C HIS A 285 16.48 5.57 -26.10
N MET A 286 17.25 4.80 -25.33
CA MET A 286 18.60 4.36 -25.72
C MET A 286 18.57 3.21 -26.73
N VAL A 287 17.42 2.55 -26.92
CA VAL A 287 17.26 1.43 -27.84
C VAL A 287 16.83 1.97 -29.19
N ALA A 288 17.65 1.76 -30.22
CA ALA A 288 17.30 2.15 -31.58
C ALA A 288 16.08 1.35 -32.08
N GLU A 289 15.24 2.00 -32.88
CA GLU A 289 14.04 1.39 -33.45
C GLU A 289 14.36 0.06 -34.16
N GLY A 290 13.49 -0.93 -33.94
CA GLY A 290 13.65 -2.30 -34.45
C GLY A 290 14.60 -3.19 -33.65
N LYS A 291 15.48 -2.66 -32.79
CA LYS A 291 16.30 -3.49 -31.89
C LYS A 291 15.50 -3.90 -30.65
N GLY A 292 15.78 -5.11 -30.15
CA GLY A 292 15.21 -5.58 -28.88
C GLY A 292 15.89 -4.93 -27.66
N PRO A 293 15.24 -4.92 -26.48
CA PRO A 293 15.79 -4.34 -25.25
C PRO A 293 16.88 -5.21 -24.60
N SER A 294 16.97 -6.48 -25.01
CA SER A 294 17.95 -7.43 -24.48
C SER A 294 19.38 -7.02 -24.82
N LEU A 295 20.28 -7.16 -23.84
CA LEU A 295 21.70 -6.89 -24.00
C LEU A 295 22.45 -8.00 -24.74
N PHE A 296 21.87 -9.20 -24.83
CA PHE A 296 22.50 -10.38 -25.41
C PHE A 296 21.78 -10.86 -26.68
N PHE A 297 20.49 -11.18 -26.55
CA PHE A 297 19.64 -11.60 -27.67
C PHE A 297 19.35 -10.42 -28.59
N ARG A 298 19.35 -10.69 -29.90
CA ARG A 298 19.04 -9.75 -30.97
C ARG A 298 17.79 -10.22 -31.70
N THR A 299 16.98 -9.28 -32.19
CA THR A 299 15.84 -9.60 -33.02
C THR A 299 16.33 -10.11 -34.40
N PRO A 300 15.98 -11.33 -34.81
CA PRO A 300 16.39 -11.84 -36.11
C PRO A 300 15.81 -10.96 -37.23
N GLY A 301 16.58 -10.76 -38.31
CA GLY A 301 16.17 -9.94 -39.47
C GLY A 301 16.46 -8.44 -39.36
N THR A 302 16.99 -7.95 -38.24
CA THR A 302 17.33 -6.52 -38.04
C THR A 302 18.78 -6.17 -38.39
N THR A 303 19.62 -7.19 -38.60
CA THR A 303 20.96 -7.00 -39.14
C THR A 303 20.83 -6.65 -40.62
N LYS A 304 21.39 -5.50 -41.04
CA LYS A 304 21.73 -5.30 -42.46
C LYS A 304 22.50 -6.54 -42.89
N LEU A 305 21.96 -7.32 -43.84
CA LEU A 305 22.75 -8.31 -44.56
C LEU A 305 24.03 -7.58 -44.96
N GLY A 306 25.18 -8.07 -44.50
CA GLY A 306 26.47 -7.52 -44.89
C GLY A 306 26.45 -7.38 -46.40
N LYS A 307 26.97 -6.26 -46.91
CA LYS A 307 27.08 -5.94 -48.33
C LYS A 307 27.91 -7.04 -49.00
N GLY A 308 27.28 -8.17 -49.30
CA GLY A 308 27.79 -9.18 -50.20
C GLY A 308 27.86 -8.50 -51.55
N LYS A 309 29.02 -8.57 -52.18
CA LYS A 309 29.30 -8.07 -53.51
C LYS A 309 28.09 -8.27 -54.42
N ASP A 310 27.78 -7.22 -55.16
CA ASP A 310 26.68 -7.13 -56.12
C ASP A 310 26.53 -8.42 -56.93
N GLY A 311 25.38 -9.06 -56.75
CA GLY A 311 24.94 -10.22 -57.50
C GLY A 311 23.43 -10.15 -57.62
N SER A 312 22.97 -9.75 -58.79
CA SER A 312 21.59 -9.47 -59.15
C SER A 312 20.57 -10.52 -58.71
N ALA A 313 19.52 -10.10 -57.99
CA ALA A 313 18.19 -10.71 -58.10
C ALA A 313 17.15 -9.75 -57.53
N ALA A 314 16.50 -8.99 -58.41
CA ALA A 314 15.26 -8.31 -58.09
C ALA A 314 14.20 -9.36 -57.73
N SER A 315 13.72 -9.36 -56.49
CA SER A 315 12.51 -10.10 -56.12
C SER A 315 11.46 -9.12 -55.61
N LYS A 316 10.37 -9.03 -56.39
CA LYS A 316 9.16 -8.27 -56.10
C LYS A 316 8.57 -8.71 -54.76
N VAL A 317 8.45 -7.78 -53.81
CA VAL A 317 7.64 -7.99 -52.60
C VAL A 317 6.16 -7.91 -52.99
N LYS A 318 5.49 -9.06 -52.98
CA LYS A 318 4.04 -9.18 -53.14
C LYS A 318 3.38 -8.80 -51.81
N LYS A 319 2.59 -7.71 -51.82
CA LYS A 319 1.66 -7.36 -50.73
C LYS A 319 0.70 -8.54 -50.53
N VAL A 320 0.77 -9.21 -49.39
CA VAL A 320 -0.28 -10.15 -48.97
C VAL A 320 -1.12 -9.45 -47.91
N GLY A 321 -2.36 -9.17 -48.28
CA GLY A 321 -3.40 -8.62 -47.42
C GLY A 321 -3.81 -9.62 -46.34
N GLY A 322 -4.45 -9.08 -45.30
CA GLY A 322 -4.90 -9.82 -44.14
C GLY A 322 -5.91 -10.92 -44.49
N ALA A 323 -5.82 -12.01 -43.72
CA ALA A 323 -6.92 -12.92 -43.46
C ALA A 323 -6.67 -13.62 -42.12
N GLU A 324 -7.78 -13.85 -41.44
CA GLU A 324 -7.97 -14.42 -40.12
C GLU A 324 -7.53 -15.89 -40.00
N GLY A 325 -7.45 -16.38 -38.76
CA GLY A 325 -7.59 -17.82 -38.49
C GLY A 325 -6.42 -18.42 -37.72
N GLY A 326 -6.71 -18.88 -36.51
CA GLY A 326 -5.72 -19.34 -35.54
C GLY A 326 -5.11 -20.72 -35.78
N ARG A 327 -4.01 -20.96 -35.07
CA ARG A 327 -3.77 -22.12 -34.21
C ARG A 327 -2.40 -21.95 -33.55
N VAL A 328 -2.41 -21.85 -32.23
CA VAL A 328 -1.22 -21.87 -31.39
C VAL A 328 -1.04 -23.31 -30.93
N TRP A 329 0.11 -23.90 -31.23
CA TRP A 329 0.70 -24.94 -30.41
C TRP A 329 1.45 -24.25 -29.28
#